data_AF-A0A662B309-F1
#
_entry.id   AF-A0A662B309-F1
#
_cell.length_a   1.000
_cell.length_b   1.000
_cell.length_c   1.000
_cell.angle_alpha   90.00
_cell.angle_beta   90.00
_cell.angle_gamma   90.00
#
_symmetry.space_group_name_H-M   'P 1'
#
loop_
_entity.id
_entity.type
_entity.pdbx_description
1 polymer ?
#
loop_
_entity_poly.entity_id
_entity_poly.type
_entity_poly.pdbx_seq_one_letter_code
_entity_poly.pdbx_strand_id
1 'polypeptide(L)'
;GHASEIIVDGVVYHDFVSEVVDKFKILPFVIFYIAAFVFLGFHLMHGFQSAFKTLGMDNRKYTPVIQVLAIFYCTLVVAGYSIIPVIIYFS
;
A
#
# COMPACT_ATOMS: atom_id res chain seq x y z
N GLY A 1 2.20 -22.47 3.69
CA GLY A 1 1.13 -21.77 2.96
C GLY A 1 0.40 -22.80 2.12
N HIS A 2 -0.90 -22.63 1.89
CA HIS A 2 -1.70 -23.52 1.04
C HIS A 2 -1.64 -23.11 -0.45
N ALA A 3 -0.61 -22.39 -0.86
CA ALA A 3 -0.43 -21.97 -2.25
C ALA A 3 -0.23 -23.22 -3.11
N SER A 4 -1.03 -23.35 -4.16
CA SER A 4 -0.85 -24.41 -5.16
C SER A 4 0.54 -24.30 -5.79
N GLU A 5 1.15 -25.44 -6.07
CA GLU A 5 2.45 -25.49 -6.76
C GLU A 5 2.24 -25.51 -8.28
N ILE A 6 3.02 -24.72 -9.01
CA ILE A 6 3.08 -24.70 -10.48
C ILE A 6 4.48 -25.07 -10.94
N ILE A 7 4.58 -25.80 -12.05
CA ILE A 7 5.85 -26.20 -12.65
C ILE A 7 6.15 -25.27 -13.82
N VAL A 8 7.23 -24.50 -13.73
CA VAL A 8 7.74 -23.66 -14.82
C VAL A 8 9.15 -24.13 -15.15
N ASP A 9 9.38 -24.55 -16.39
CA ASP A 9 10.66 -25.09 -16.88
C ASP A 9 11.23 -26.25 -16.03
N GLY A 10 10.36 -27.09 -15.46
CA GLY A 10 10.74 -28.24 -14.64
C GLY A 10 11.11 -27.90 -13.19
N VAL A 11 11.00 -26.64 -12.79
CA VAL A 11 11.19 -26.19 -11.40
C VAL A 11 9.83 -25.92 -10.76
N VAL A 12 9.67 -26.36 -9.52
CA VAL A 12 8.44 -26.19 -8.74
C VAL A 12 8.43 -24.80 -8.08
N TYR A 13 7.39 -24.03 -8.35
CA TYR A 13 7.15 -22.72 -7.75
C TYR A 13 5.81 -22.69 -7.02
N HIS A 14 5.71 -21.93 -5.93
CA HIS A 14 4.41 -21.61 -5.33
C HIS A 14 3.69 -20.55 -6.17
N ASP A 15 2.44 -20.84 -6.53
CA ASP A 15 1.57 -19.91 -7.24
C ASP A 15 0.91 -18.91 -6.28
N PHE A 16 1.70 -17.91 -5.91
CA PHE A 16 1.19 -16.79 -5.13
C PHE A 16 0.24 -15.90 -5.92
N VAL A 17 0.29 -15.93 -7.25
CA VAL A 17 -0.58 -15.09 -8.09
C VAL A 17 -2.02 -15.55 -7.92
N SER A 18 -2.28 -16.85 -8.08
CA SER A 18 -3.61 -17.42 -7.88
C SER A 18 -4.11 -17.23 -6.45
N GLU A 19 -3.26 -17.47 -5.44
CA GLU A 19 -3.67 -17.27 -4.04
C GLU A 19 -4.05 -15.81 -3.74
N VAL A 20 -3.30 -14.83 -4.27
CA VAL A 20 -3.59 -13.41 -4.07
C VAL A 20 -4.90 -13.02 -4.76
N VAL A 21 -5.13 -13.49 -5.99
CA VAL A 21 -6.37 -13.25 -6.73
C VAL A 21 -7.57 -13.83 -5.99
N ASP A 22 -7.47 -15.05 -5.48
CA ASP A 22 -8.56 -15.70 -4.75
C ASP A 22 -8.90 -14.95 -3.46
N LYS A 23 -7.91 -14.47 -2.71
CA LYS A 23 -8.16 -13.65 -1.52
C LYS A 23 -8.82 -12.32 -1.86
N PHE A 24 -8.43 -11.68 -2.97
CA PHE A 24 -9.02 -10.39 -3.38
C PHE A 24 -10.41 -10.50 -4.00
N LYS A 25 -10.91 -11.70 -4.31
CA LYS A 25 -12.33 -11.93 -4.63
C LYS A 25 -13.24 -11.92 -3.39
N ILE A 26 -12.67 -12.01 -2.19
CA ILE A 26 -13.42 -12.01 -0.94
C ILE A 26 -13.59 -10.55 -0.47
N LEU A 27 -14.81 -10.03 -0.53
CA LEU A 27 -15.12 -8.63 -0.20
C LEU A 27 -14.58 -8.17 1.17
N PRO A 28 -14.71 -8.95 2.27
CA PRO A 28 -14.09 -8.61 3.55
C PRO A 28 -12.58 -8.37 3.49
N PHE A 29 -11.84 -9.13 2.69
CA PHE A 29 -10.39 -8.96 2.55
C PHE A 29 -10.05 -7.66 1.81
N VAL A 30 -10.81 -7.30 0.78
CA VAL A 30 -10.63 -6.04 0.05
C VAL A 30 -10.87 -4.85 0.98
N ILE A 31 -11.96 -4.86 1.75
CA ILE A 31 -12.27 -3.79 2.71
C ILE A 31 -11.17 -3.68 3.78
N PHE A 32 -10.74 -4.81 4.34
CA PHE A 32 -9.67 -4.82 5.34
C PHE A 32 -8.35 -4.30 4.77
N TYR A 33 -7.99 -4.69 3.55
CA TYR A 33 -6.79 -4.22 2.87
C TYR A 33 -6.83 -2.70 2.67
N ILE A 34 -7.94 -2.16 2.14
CA ILE A 34 -8.11 -0.71 1.95
C ILE A 34 -8.01 0.01 3.29
N ALA A 35 -8.66 -0.49 4.35
CA ALA A 35 -8.57 0.09 5.68
C ALA A 35 -7.11 0.09 6.21
N ALA A 36 -6.39 -1.01 6.04
CA ALA A 36 -4.98 -1.10 6.42
C ALA A 36 -4.10 -0.09 5.67
N PHE A 37 -4.36 0.13 4.38
CA PHE A 37 -3.66 1.15 3.59
C PHE A 37 -3.99 2.56 4.05
N VAL A 38 -5.22 2.85 4.47
CA VAL A 38 -5.57 4.14 5.07
C VAL A 38 -4.79 4.38 6.36
N PHE A 39 -4.70 3.38 7.25
CA PHE A 39 -3.87 3.46 8.47
C PHE A 39 -2.38 3.66 8.14
N LEU A 40 -1.87 2.96 7.12
CA LEU A 40 -0.51 3.15 6.63
C LEU A 40 -0.29 4.57 6.09
N GLY A 41 -1.29 5.13 5.40
CA GLY A 41 -1.26 6.51 4.93
C GLY A 41 -1.13 7.52 6.07
N PHE A 42 -1.90 7.35 7.15
CA PHE A 42 -1.75 8.17 8.36
C PHE A 42 -0.34 8.02 8.96
N HIS A 43 0.13 6.78 9.11
CA HIS A 43 1.48 6.51 9.62
C HIS A 43 2.55 7.20 8.78
N LEU A 44 2.43 7.14 7.46
CA LEU A 44 3.37 7.74 6.52
C LEU A 44 3.33 9.26 6.57
N MET A 45 2.15 9.87 6.68
CA MET A 45 2.01 11.32 6.85
C MET A 45 2.70 11.81 8.13
N HIS A 46 2.49 11.11 9.25
CA HIS A 46 3.13 11.44 10.52
C HIS A 46 4.65 11.19 10.49
N GLY A 47 5.09 10.05 9.95
CA GLY A 47 6.49 9.68 9.84
C GLY A 47 7.29 10.58 8.92
N PHE A 48 6.70 10.96 7.78
CA PHE A 48 7.29 11.92 6.83
C PHE A 48 7.53 13.26 7.52
N GLN A 49 6.50 13.84 8.15
CA GLN A 49 6.65 15.09 8.90
C GLN A 49 7.71 15.00 10.01
N SER A 50 7.78 13.88 10.74
CA SER A 50 8.79 13.67 11.78
C SER A 50 10.22 13.60 11.22
N ALA A 51 10.42 12.88 10.12
CA ALA A 51 11.72 12.75 9.47
C ALA A 51 12.29 14.10 9.01
N PHE A 52 11.44 14.95 8.41
CA PHE A 52 11.87 16.29 7.97
C PHE A 52 12.15 17.24 9.13
N LYS A 53 11.47 17.09 10.28
CA LYS A 53 11.82 17.83 11.49
C LYS A 53 13.21 17.45 12.00
N THR A 54 13.53 16.16 12.04
CA THR A 54 14.86 15.68 12.48
C THR A 54 15.99 16.12 11.54
N LEU A 55 15.71 16.27 10.24
CA LEU A 55 16.67 16.78 9.26
C LEU A 55 16.92 18.30 9.37
N GLY A 56 16.31 18.99 10.34
CA GLY A 56 16.51 20.42 10.56
C GLY A 56 15.74 21.32 9.58
N MET A 57 14.83 20.76 8.77
CA MET A 57 13.99 21.52 7.84
C MET A 57 12.74 22.12 8.51
N ASP A 58 12.81 22.38 9.82
CA ASP A 58 11.72 22.97 10.63
C ASP A 58 11.73 24.50 10.61
N ASN A 59 11.76 25.09 9.40
CA ASN A 59 11.50 26.52 9.25
C ASN A 59 10.03 26.74 8.89
N ARG A 60 9.39 27.75 9.51
CA ARG A 60 7.97 28.13 9.32
C ARG A 60 7.53 28.30 7.86
N LYS A 61 8.49 28.46 6.93
CA LYS A 61 8.27 28.57 5.48
C LYS A 61 8.25 27.21 4.75
N TYR A 62 8.99 26.20 5.23
CA TYR A 62 9.09 24.87 4.59
C TYR A 62 8.08 23.86 5.15
N THR A 63 7.68 24.01 6.42
CA THR A 63 6.66 23.17 7.06
C THR A 63 5.38 23.00 6.23
N PRO A 64 4.74 24.07 5.68
CA PRO A 64 3.53 23.89 4.88
C PRO A 64 3.78 23.16 3.55
N VAL A 65 4.93 23.37 2.92
CA VAL A 65 5.30 22.68 1.65
C VAL A 65 5.51 21.19 1.89
N ILE A 66 6.22 20.84 2.96
CA ILE A 66 6.46 19.44 3.35
C ILE A 66 5.16 18.74 3.70
N GLN A 67 4.22 19.43 4.37
CA GLN A 67 2.90 18.87 4.65
C GLN A 67 2.10 18.58 3.39
N VAL A 68 2.07 19.49 2.42
CA VAL A 68 1.39 19.25 1.13
C VAL A 68 2.03 18.09 0.38
N LEU A 69 3.35 18.02 0.34
CA LEU A 69 4.07 16.89 -0.26
C LEU A 69 3.79 15.56 0.46
N ALA A 70 3.72 15.57 1.80
CA ALA A 70 3.40 14.40 2.60
C ALA A 70 1.99 13.88 2.29
N ILE A 71 1.01 14.79 2.20
CA ILE A 71 -0.37 14.45 1.86
C ILE A 71 -0.43 13.91 0.43
N PHE A 72 0.19 14.58 -0.54
CA PHE A 72 0.20 14.13 -1.92
C PHE A 72 0.83 12.74 -2.08
N TYR A 73 2.00 12.52 -1.47
CA TYR A 73 2.68 11.23 -1.48
C TYR A 73 1.84 10.13 -0.81
N CYS A 74 1.27 10.43 0.35
CA CYS A 74 0.37 9.52 1.05
C CYS A 74 -0.84 9.14 0.19
N THR A 75 -1.55 10.12 -0.39
CA THR A 75 -2.69 9.87 -1.26
C THR A 75 -2.30 9.02 -2.47
N LEU A 76 -1.17 9.28 -3.11
CA LEU A 76 -0.68 8.49 -4.24
C LEU A 76 -0.42 7.03 -3.87
N VAL A 77 0.26 6.79 -2.74
CA VAL A 77 0.58 5.43 -2.28
C VAL A 77 -0.71 4.70 -1.89
N VAL A 78 -1.56 5.31 -1.06
CA VAL A 78 -2.81 4.68 -0.62
C VAL A 78 -3.73 4.41 -1.80
N ALA A 79 -3.93 5.37 -2.71
CA ALA A 79 -4.77 5.17 -3.88
C ALA A 79 -4.16 4.13 -4.84
N GLY A 80 -2.87 4.25 -5.16
CA GLY A 80 -2.20 3.35 -6.10
C GLY A 80 -2.28 1.89 -5.67
N TYR A 81 -2.01 1.60 -4.40
CA TYR A 81 -2.10 0.23 -3.89
C TYR A 81 -3.54 -0.22 -3.62
N SER A 82 -4.46 0.68 -3.24
CA SER A 82 -5.87 0.31 -3.05
C SER A 82 -6.59 0.00 -4.35
N ILE A 83 -6.14 0.53 -5.49
CA ILE A 83 -6.72 0.25 -6.80
C ILE A 83 -6.51 -1.22 -7.23
N ILE A 84 -5.38 -1.83 -6.84
CA ILE A 84 -5.03 -3.22 -7.21
C ILE A 84 -6.12 -4.23 -6.79
N PRO A 85 -6.48 -4.35 -5.50
CA PRO A 85 -7.51 -5.29 -5.07
C PRO A 85 -8.90 -4.91 -5.60
N VAL A 86 -9.17 -3.62 -5.83
CA VAL A 86 -10.44 -3.17 -6.42
C VAL A 86 -10.58 -3.67 -7.85
N ILE A 87 -9.54 -3.52 -8.67
CA ILE A 87 -9.54 -4.05 -10.05
C ILE A 87 -9.71 -5.56 -10.05
N ILE A 88 -8.98 -6.27 -9.19
CA ILE A 88 -9.06 -7.74 -9.10
C ILE A 88 -10.43 -8.20 -8.64
N TYR A 89 -11.09 -7.48 -7.72
CA TYR A 89 -12.43 -7.81 -7.26
C TYR A 89 -13.50 -7.69 -8.34
N PHE A 90 -13.34 -6.75 -9.29
CA PHE A 90 -14.29 -6.54 -10.39
C PHE A 90 -13.92 -7.29 -11.69
N SER A 91 -12.77 -7.99 -11.72
CA SER A 91 -12.33 -8.80 -12.86
C SER A 91 -12.73 -10.27 -12.73
#